data_AF-A0A656JWY1-F1
#
_entry.id   AF-A0A656JWY1-F1
#
_cell.length_a   1.000
_cell.length_b   1.000
_cell.length_c   1.000
_cell.angle_alpha   90.00
_cell.angle_beta   90.00
_cell.angle_gamma   90.00
#
_symmetry.space_group_name_H-M   'P 1'
#
loop_
_entity.id
_entity.type
_entity.pdbx_description
1 polymer ?
#
loop_
_entity_poly.entity_id
_entity_poly.type
_entity_poly.pdbx_seq_one_letter_code
_entity_poly.pdbx_strand_id
1 'polypeptide(L)'
;YAAFTLDLRTAPNLDHDEIRGRLAAHLGSSAELSTLIDLPGICADPDAPWVRQVFARCQALHDAPLQEKAVPYFTDAAVLLPAIGYPPTLILGPGEPSMAHKVDEYCEVSKLHQCVELYAGLIEDWAGMQ
;
A
#
# COMPACT_ATOMS: atom_id res chain seq x y z
N TYR A 1 18.98 -29.29 13.80
CA TYR A 1 17.72 -28.61 13.47
C TYR A 1 18.07 -27.21 13.01
N ALA A 2 17.62 -26.81 11.83
CA ALA A 2 17.84 -25.47 11.29
C ALA A 2 16.49 -24.93 10.84
N ALA A 3 16.23 -23.66 11.09
CA ALA A 3 15.02 -22.98 10.69
C ALA A 3 15.38 -21.59 10.19
N PHE A 4 14.61 -21.08 9.24
CA PHE A 4 14.71 -19.72 8.74
C PHE A 4 13.32 -19.24 8.33
N THR A 5 13.17 -17.93 8.23
CA THR A 5 11.91 -17.29 7.82
C THR A 5 12.08 -16.68 6.45
N LEU A 6 11.05 -16.80 5.62
CA LEU A 6 10.95 -16.15 4.32
C LEU A 6 9.91 -15.04 4.42
N ASP A 7 10.25 -13.84 3.95
CA ASP A 7 9.30 -12.76 3.73
C ASP A 7 9.10 -12.61 2.21
N LEU A 8 7.85 -12.75 1.76
CA LEU A 8 7.47 -12.70 0.36
C LEU A 8 6.52 -11.52 0.14
N ARG A 9 6.86 -10.67 -0.83
CA ARG A 9 6.02 -9.57 -1.29
C ARG A 9 5.58 -9.87 -2.71
N THR A 10 4.29 -10.04 -2.90
CA THR A 10 3.66 -10.52 -4.12
C THR A 10 2.88 -9.40 -4.80
N ALA A 11 2.79 -9.46 -6.12
CA ALA A 11 1.87 -8.61 -6.86
C ALA A 11 0.41 -9.09 -6.63
N PRO A 12 -0.59 -8.19 -6.68
CA PRO A 12 -1.99 -8.54 -6.41
C PRO A 12 -2.58 -9.64 -7.31
N ASN A 13 -1.96 -9.90 -8.47
CA ASN A 13 -2.38 -10.93 -9.42
C ASN A 13 -1.79 -12.33 -9.13
N LEU A 14 -1.01 -12.48 -8.05
CA LEU A 14 -0.43 -13.77 -7.65
C LEU A 14 -1.24 -14.39 -6.51
N ASP A 15 -1.61 -15.66 -6.69
CA ASP A 15 -2.31 -16.44 -5.68
C ASP A 15 -1.33 -17.03 -4.66
N HIS A 16 -1.58 -16.77 -3.38
CA HIS A 16 -0.67 -17.19 -2.31
C HIS A 16 -0.73 -18.70 -2.04
N ASP A 17 -1.88 -19.35 -2.27
CA ASP A 17 -2.01 -20.79 -2.15
C ASP A 17 -1.25 -21.51 -3.26
N GLU A 18 -1.25 -20.97 -4.49
CA GLU A 18 -0.45 -21.50 -5.58
C GLU A 18 1.06 -21.41 -5.25
N ILE A 19 1.52 -20.26 -4.74
CA ILE A 19 2.92 -20.08 -4.32
C ILE A 19 3.30 -21.09 -3.23
N ARG A 20 2.46 -21.22 -2.19
CA ARG A 20 2.66 -22.20 -1.12
C ARG A 20 2.72 -23.63 -1.65
N GLY A 21 1.79 -24.00 -2.52
CA GLY A 21 1.73 -25.32 -3.13
C GLY A 21 2.99 -25.65 -3.93
N ARG A 22 3.50 -24.68 -4.69
CA ARG A 22 4.75 -24.83 -5.45
C ARG A 22 5.97 -24.96 -4.55
N LEU A 23 6.04 -24.17 -3.47
CA LEU A 23 7.13 -24.29 -2.48
C LEU A 23 7.10 -25.64 -1.77
N ALA A 24 5.92 -26.08 -1.31
CA ALA A 24 5.76 -27.38 -0.66
C ALA A 24 6.13 -28.54 -1.59
N ALA A 25 5.69 -28.49 -2.86
CA ALA A 25 6.05 -29.50 -3.87
C ALA A 25 7.57 -29.54 -4.14
N HIS A 26 8.24 -28.39 -4.14
CA HIS A 26 9.68 -28.31 -4.37
C HIS A 26 10.50 -28.83 -3.18
N LEU A 27 10.07 -28.54 -1.95
CA LEU A 27 10.76 -28.96 -0.73
C LEU A 27 10.51 -30.44 -0.38
N GLY A 28 9.34 -30.97 -0.76
CA GLY A 28 8.94 -32.33 -0.44
C GLY A 28 8.92 -32.58 1.07
N SER A 29 9.36 -33.77 1.49
CA SER A 29 9.44 -34.15 2.91
C SER A 29 10.71 -33.64 3.62
N SER A 30 11.56 -32.86 2.94
CA SER A 30 12.84 -32.40 3.48
C SER A 30 12.69 -31.23 4.46
N ALA A 31 11.55 -30.54 4.45
CA ALA A 31 11.26 -29.40 5.30
C ALA A 31 9.76 -29.30 5.62
N GLU A 32 9.44 -28.65 6.73
CA GLU A 32 8.08 -28.27 7.11
C GLU A 32 7.88 -26.78 6.78
N LEU A 33 6.72 -26.43 6.22
CA LEU A 33 6.36 -25.06 5.88
C LEU A 33 5.16 -24.61 6.72
N SER A 34 5.29 -23.49 7.42
CA SER A 34 4.21 -22.85 8.17
C SER A 34 4.08 -21.39 7.77
N THR A 35 2.86 -20.93 7.52
CA THR A 35 2.56 -19.52 7.22
C THR A 35 2.37 -18.74 8.52
N LEU A 36 3.14 -17.68 8.73
CA LEU A 36 3.00 -16.81 9.89
C LEU A 36 1.98 -15.67 9.64
N ILE A 37 2.10 -15.02 8.48
CA ILE A 37 1.23 -13.93 8.04
C ILE A 37 0.89 -14.17 6.58
N ASP A 38 -0.39 -14.00 6.25
CA ASP A 38 -0.89 -14.05 4.87
C ASP A 38 -1.85 -12.88 4.66
N LEU A 39 -1.44 -11.87 3.89
CA LEU A 39 -2.21 -10.66 3.65
C LEU A 39 -2.16 -10.31 2.16
N PRO A 40 -3.30 -9.97 1.53
CA PRO A 40 -3.35 -9.68 0.12
C PRO A 40 -2.65 -8.36 -0.22
N GLY A 41 -2.12 -8.26 -1.45
CA GLY A 41 -1.75 -6.97 -2.01
C GLY A 41 -2.98 -6.10 -2.27
N ILE A 42 -2.87 -4.81 -1.99
CA ILE A 42 -3.94 -3.84 -2.27
C ILE A 42 -3.56 -2.98 -3.48
N CYS A 43 -4.49 -2.79 -4.40
CA CYS A 43 -4.31 -1.93 -5.57
C CYS A 43 -5.63 -1.25 -5.89
N ALA A 44 -5.61 0.07 -6.01
CA ALA A 44 -6.75 0.83 -6.49
C ALA A 44 -6.77 0.85 -8.02
N ASP A 45 -7.98 0.90 -8.59
CA ASP A 45 -8.15 1.17 -10.01
C ASP A 45 -7.80 2.64 -10.31
N PRO A 46 -6.74 2.93 -11.10
CA PRO A 46 -6.35 4.32 -11.42
C PRO A 46 -7.43 5.07 -12.22
N ASP A 47 -8.33 4.34 -12.89
CA ASP A 47 -9.40 4.93 -13.69
C ASP A 47 -10.68 5.23 -12.89
N ALA A 48 -10.74 4.77 -11.63
CA ALA A 48 -11.86 5.06 -10.74
C ALA A 48 -12.03 6.59 -10.56
N PRO A 49 -13.26 7.13 -10.67
CA PRO A 49 -13.49 8.58 -10.62
C PRO A 49 -12.88 9.28 -9.39
N TRP A 50 -13.04 8.67 -8.21
CA TRP A 50 -12.49 9.20 -6.96
C TRP A 50 -10.95 9.19 -6.94
N VAL A 51 -10.32 8.14 -7.48
CA VAL A 51 -8.85 8.05 -7.56
C VAL A 51 -8.31 9.16 -8.47
N ARG A 52 -8.91 9.38 -9.64
CA ARG A 52 -8.54 10.48 -10.54
C ARG A 52 -8.68 11.85 -9.89
N GLN A 53 -9.73 12.07 -9.09
CA GLN A 53 -9.93 13.31 -8.35
C GLN A 53 -8.83 13.51 -7.30
N VAL A 54 -8.45 12.47 -6.56
CA VAL A 54 -7.34 12.53 -5.59
C VAL A 54 -6.03 12.88 -6.30
N PHE A 55 -5.74 12.24 -7.43
CA PHE A 55 -4.56 12.56 -8.25
C PHE A 55 -4.57 14.01 -8.72
N ALA A 56 -5.71 14.53 -9.17
CA ALA A 56 -5.83 15.92 -9.61
C ALA A 56 -5.54 16.92 -8.46
N ARG A 57 -6.02 16.65 -7.24
CA ARG A 57 -5.68 17.47 -6.06
C ARG A 57 -4.20 17.39 -5.71
N CYS A 58 -3.63 16.19 -5.74
CA CYS A 58 -2.21 16.00 -5.45
C CYS A 58 -1.32 16.67 -6.50
N GLN A 59 -1.75 16.74 -7.77
CA GLN A 59 -0.95 17.33 -8.85
C GLN A 59 -0.60 18.79 -8.59
N ALA A 60 -1.47 19.56 -7.92
CA ALA A 60 -1.20 20.95 -7.57
C ALA A 60 -0.02 21.14 -6.61
N LEU A 61 0.41 20.07 -5.93
CA LEU A 61 1.55 20.05 -5.01
C LEU A 61 2.85 19.57 -5.68
N HIS A 62 2.82 19.27 -6.98
CA HIS A 62 3.96 18.68 -7.71
C HIS A 62 4.21 19.42 -9.02
N ASP A 63 5.47 19.77 -9.27
CA ASP A 63 5.88 20.45 -10.52
C ASP A 63 5.82 19.52 -11.74
N ALA A 64 6.02 18.22 -11.53
CA ALA A 64 5.99 17.20 -12.56
C ALA A 64 4.65 16.44 -12.54
N PRO A 65 4.21 15.88 -13.69
CA PRO A 65 3.06 15.01 -13.75
C PRO A 65 3.19 13.84 -12.77
N LEU A 66 2.17 13.65 -11.93
CA LEU A 66 2.07 12.51 -11.04
C LEU A 66 1.86 11.22 -11.84
N GLN A 67 2.54 10.17 -11.40
CA GLN A 67 2.38 8.82 -11.92
C GLN A 67 1.95 7.92 -10.79
N GLU A 68 1.06 6.98 -11.08
CA GLU A 68 0.71 5.90 -10.18
C GLU A 68 1.95 5.09 -9.80
N LYS A 69 2.03 4.71 -8.53
CA LYS A 69 3.14 3.92 -7.99
C LYS A 69 2.58 2.80 -7.14
N ALA A 70 3.12 1.60 -7.36
CA ALA A 70 2.99 0.49 -6.43
C ALA A 70 4.29 0.36 -5.64
N VAL A 71 4.16 -0.04 -4.38
CA VAL A 71 5.27 -0.14 -3.44
C VAL A 71 5.28 -1.53 -2.83
N PRO A 72 6.45 -2.19 -2.71
CA PRO A 72 6.55 -3.57 -2.24
C PRO A 72 6.56 -3.66 -0.71
N TYR A 73 5.75 -2.85 -0.02
CA TYR A 73 5.61 -2.87 1.43
C TYR A 73 4.16 -3.06 1.86
N PHE A 74 4.00 -3.48 3.12
CA PHE A 74 2.71 -3.69 3.74
C PHE A 74 2.15 -2.38 4.31
N THR A 75 0.82 -2.26 4.30
CA THR A 75 0.08 -1.21 5.00
C THR A 75 -1.16 -1.79 5.66
N ASP A 76 -1.70 -1.11 6.68
CA ASP A 76 -2.90 -1.54 7.40
C ASP A 76 -4.12 -1.73 6.49
N ALA A 77 -4.13 -1.14 5.29
CA ALA A 77 -5.19 -1.34 4.31
C ALA A 77 -5.45 -2.81 3.98
N ALA A 78 -4.43 -3.68 3.95
CA ALA A 78 -4.67 -5.10 3.65
C ALA A 78 -5.47 -5.83 4.75
N VAL A 79 -5.50 -5.27 5.97
CA VAL A 79 -6.31 -5.78 7.10
C VAL A 79 -7.64 -5.02 7.20
N LEU A 80 -7.62 -3.70 6.98
CA LEU A 80 -8.80 -2.85 7.17
C LEU A 80 -9.83 -3.00 6.07
N LEU A 81 -9.43 -3.12 4.79
CA LEU A 81 -10.37 -3.14 3.66
C LEU A 81 -11.43 -4.24 3.73
N PRO A 82 -11.09 -5.50 4.08
CA PRO A 82 -12.09 -6.54 4.28
C PRO A 82 -13.12 -6.18 5.36
N ALA A 83 -12.71 -5.45 6.41
CA ALA A 83 -13.58 -5.10 7.53
C ALA A 83 -14.54 -3.94 7.22
N ILE A 84 -14.18 -3.05 6.29
CA ILE A 84 -14.95 -1.83 5.96
C ILE A 84 -15.64 -1.90 4.58
N GLY A 85 -15.62 -3.06 3.92
CA GLY A 85 -16.35 -3.28 2.67
C GLY A 85 -15.65 -2.78 1.41
N TYR A 86 -14.30 -2.74 1.41
CA TYR A 86 -13.48 -2.40 0.24
C TYR A 86 -13.81 -1.05 -0.46
N PRO A 87 -13.83 0.08 0.27
CA PRO A 87 -13.92 1.38 -0.38
C PRO A 87 -12.66 1.65 -1.25
N PRO A 88 -12.76 2.52 -2.28
CA PRO A 88 -11.58 3.03 -2.97
C PRO A 88 -10.54 3.54 -1.97
N THR A 89 -9.30 3.09 -2.11
CA THR A 89 -8.27 3.29 -1.08
C THR A 89 -6.91 3.61 -1.69
N LEU A 90 -6.30 4.69 -1.23
CA LEU A 90 -4.96 5.12 -1.64
C LEU A 90 -4.09 5.28 -0.40
N ILE A 91 -2.80 4.98 -0.54
CA ILE A 91 -1.79 5.28 0.48
C ILE A 91 -1.21 6.64 0.14
N LEU A 92 -1.46 7.63 0.99
CA LEU A 92 -1.15 9.03 0.72
C LEU A 92 -0.63 9.70 1.99
N GLY A 93 0.57 10.26 1.93
CA GLY A 93 1.15 10.99 3.05
C GLY A 93 2.39 11.79 2.65
N PRO A 94 2.78 12.75 3.50
CA PRO A 94 3.99 13.52 3.32
C PRO A 94 5.21 12.71 3.77
N GLY A 95 6.39 13.14 3.34
CA GLY A 95 7.67 12.55 3.74
C GLY A 95 8.36 11.80 2.62
N GLU A 96 9.61 11.42 2.87
CA GLU A 96 10.45 10.74 1.89
C GLU A 96 10.44 9.23 2.18
N PRO A 97 9.88 8.38 1.29
CA PRO A 97 9.87 6.94 1.52
C PRO A 97 11.26 6.33 1.73
N SER A 98 12.31 6.97 1.18
CA SER A 98 13.71 6.57 1.36
C SER A 98 14.25 6.81 2.78
N MET A 99 13.61 7.70 3.55
CA MET A 99 13.98 8.02 4.94
C MET A 99 13.30 7.14 5.97
N ALA A 100 12.30 6.34 5.58
CA ALA A 100 11.63 5.42 6.48
C ALA A 100 12.62 4.44 7.14
N HIS A 101 12.48 4.25 8.45
CA HIS A 101 13.30 3.35 9.29
C HIS A 101 14.79 3.72 9.33
N LYS A 102 15.13 5.00 9.10
CA LYS A 102 16.49 5.53 9.28
C LYS A 102 16.62 6.19 10.65
N VAL A 103 17.83 6.23 11.19
CA VAL A 103 18.11 6.86 12.50
C VAL A 103 17.78 8.36 12.48
N ASP A 104 17.94 8.97 11.32
CA ASP A 104 17.69 10.37 11.01
C ASP A 104 16.42 10.57 10.17
N GLU A 105 15.43 9.69 10.31
CA GLU A 105 14.11 9.84 9.67
C GLU A 105 13.51 11.22 9.96
N TYR A 106 13.04 11.90 8.92
CA TYR A 106 12.43 13.23 9.01
C TYR A 106 11.29 13.42 8.01
N CYS A 107 10.47 14.42 8.25
CA CYS A 107 9.50 14.95 7.30
C CYS A 107 9.57 16.48 7.34
N GLU A 108 9.50 17.14 6.18
CA GLU A 108 9.48 18.59 6.12
C GLU A 108 8.17 19.14 6.68
N VAL A 109 8.27 20.14 7.57
CA VAL A 109 7.09 20.75 8.21
C VAL A 109 6.15 21.37 7.19
N SER A 110 6.68 22.00 6.13
CA SER A 110 5.89 22.52 5.01
C SER A 110 5.01 21.45 4.35
N LYS A 111 5.56 20.24 4.14
CA LYS A 111 4.82 19.10 3.56
C LYS A 111 3.72 18.60 4.50
N LEU A 112 3.91 18.68 5.82
CA LEU A 112 2.85 18.39 6.79
C LEU A 112 1.68 19.36 6.64
N HIS A 113 1.93 20.67 6.55
CA HIS A 113 0.88 21.66 6.34
C HIS A 113 0.14 21.46 5.02
N GLN A 114 0.86 21.20 3.93
CA GLN A 114 0.26 20.86 2.63
C GLN A 114 -0.65 19.64 2.72
N CYS A 115 -0.24 18.58 3.45
CA CYS A 115 -1.08 17.41 3.64
C CYS A 115 -2.34 17.70 4.45
N VAL A 116 -2.28 18.57 5.47
CA VAL A 116 -3.49 18.97 6.21
C VAL A 116 -4.51 19.64 5.28
N GLU A 117 -4.05 20.59 4.46
CA GLU A 117 -4.91 21.27 3.47
C GLU A 117 -5.46 20.30 2.42
N LEU A 118 -4.62 19.37 1.93
CA LEU A 118 -5.00 18.34 0.99
C LEU A 118 -6.08 17.41 1.56
N TYR A 119 -5.89 16.90 2.78
CA TYR A 119 -6.84 16.01 3.42
C TYR A 119 -8.17 16.70 3.72
N ALA A 120 -8.15 17.95 4.18
CA ALA A 120 -9.36 18.74 4.39
C ALA A 120 -10.16 18.87 3.08
N GLY A 121 -9.49 19.25 1.99
CA GLY A 121 -10.13 19.38 0.67
C GLY A 121 -10.67 18.05 0.11
N LEU A 122 -9.98 16.93 0.37
CA LEU A 122 -10.47 15.60 -0.03
C LEU A 122 -11.71 15.17 0.76
N ILE A 123 -11.78 15.51 2.05
CA ILE A 123 -12.95 15.23 2.90
C ILE A 123 -14.14 16.06 2.44
N GLU A 124 -13.93 17.35 2.14
CA GLU A 124 -14.98 18.24 1.62
C GLU A 124 -15.52 17.76 0.27
N ASP A 125 -14.64 17.37 -0.65
CA ASP A 125 -15.04 16.79 -1.94
C ASP A 125 -15.87 15.53 -1.76
N TRP A 126 -15.43 14.62 -0.90
CA TRP A 126 -16.14 13.38 -0.64
C TRP A 126 -17.54 13.63 -0.06
N ALA A 127 -17.65 14.57 0.88
CA ALA A 127 -18.94 14.96 1.45
C ALA A 127 -19.88 15.59 0.41
N GLY A 128 -19.33 16.32 -0.57
CA GLY A 128 -20.10 16.89 -1.68
C GLY A 128 -20.45 15.91 -2.80
N MET A 129 -19.85 14.72 -2.83
CA MET A 129 -20.16 13.65 -3.78
C MET A 129 -21.33 12.76 -3.35
N GLN A 130 -21.79 12.87 -2.09
CA GLN A 130 -22.93 12.12 -1.55
C GLN A 130 -24.28 12.74 -1.91
#